data_AF-A0A7C4GUW3-F1
#
_entry.id   AF-A0A7C4GUW3-F1
#
_cell.length_a   1.000
_cell.length_b   1.000
_cell.length_c   1.000
_cell.angle_alpha   90.00
_cell.angle_beta   90.00
_cell.angle_gamma   90.00
#
_symmetry.space_group_name_H-M   'P 1'
#
loop_
_entity.id
_entity.type
_entity.pdbx_description
1 polymer ?
#
loop_
_entity_poly.entity_id
_entity_poly.type
_entity_poly.pdbx_seq_one_letter_code
_entity_poly.pdbx_strand_id
1 'polypeptide(L)'
;MSDEDFKIFIGDLLDYLNTQEEAIKRLKEQIARLLGVFEEAEKEKAEVQDVKADVKAEVSRVWSWNPDKISWLRSQGVKGEFERSEDRDNPEFKLLLKDLANHKGKLTRNGYFYWTFKNGATVGRKKRG
;
A
#
# COMPACT_ATOMS: atom_id res chain seq x y z
N MET A 1 40.70 25.93 -21.67
CA MET A 1 40.79 25.32 -20.32
C MET A 1 42.24 24.94 -20.13
N SER A 2 42.89 25.45 -19.10
CA SER A 2 44.28 25.10 -18.80
C SER A 2 44.34 23.74 -18.10
N ASP A 3 45.52 23.10 -18.12
CA ASP A 3 45.75 21.87 -17.36
C ASP A 3 45.53 22.06 -15.85
N GLU A 4 45.74 23.28 -15.35
CA GLU A 4 45.50 23.67 -13.96
C GLU A 4 43.98 23.65 -13.64
N ASP A 5 43.16 24.23 -14.53
CA ASP A 5 41.70 24.26 -14.39
C ASP A 5 41.12 22.83 -14.41
N PHE A 6 41.70 21.95 -15.23
CA PHE A 6 41.27 20.55 -15.32
C PHE A 6 41.60 19.77 -14.04
N LYS A 7 42.77 20.01 -13.44
CA LYS A 7 43.13 19.39 -12.15
C LYS A 7 42.22 19.85 -11.02
N ILE A 8 41.88 21.14 -10.98
CA ILE A 8 40.92 21.69 -10.00
C ILE A 8 39.56 21.04 -10.19
N PHE A 9 39.07 20.98 -11.43
CA PHE A 9 37.79 20.34 -11.75
C PHE A 9 37.73 18.87 -11.32
N ILE A 10 38.79 18.09 -11.58
CA ILE A 10 38.85 16.69 -11.15
C ILE A 10 38.91 16.57 -9.62
N GLY A 11 39.60 17.49 -8.94
CA GLY A 11 39.60 17.57 -7.47
C GLY A 11 38.19 17.78 -6.92
N ASP A 12 37.50 18.82 -7.40
CA ASP A 12 36.13 19.13 -6.99
C ASP A 12 35.15 17.97 -7.30
N LEU A 13 35.35 17.30 -8.44
CA LEU A 13 34.55 16.14 -8.83
C LEU A 13 34.77 14.96 -7.89
N LEU A 14 36.01 14.69 -7.47
CA LEU A 14 36.33 13.64 -6.51
C LEU A 14 35.71 13.94 -5.14
N ASP A 15 35.81 15.18 -4.67
CA ASP A 15 35.20 15.60 -3.41
C ASP A 15 33.67 15.50 -3.43
N TYR A 16 33.05 15.87 -4.55
CA TYR A 16 31.62 15.66 -4.77
C TYR A 16 31.23 14.18 -4.72
N LEU A 17 31.97 13.31 -5.42
CA LEU A 17 31.70 11.87 -5.44
C LEU A 17 31.85 11.24 -4.06
N ASN A 18 32.90 11.61 -3.31
CA ASN A 18 33.11 11.16 -1.93
C ASN A 18 31.96 11.59 -1.01
N THR A 19 31.45 12.81 -1.20
CA THR A 19 30.29 13.31 -0.44
C THR A 19 29.02 12.52 -0.77
N GLN A 20 28.80 12.17 -2.04
CA GLN A 20 27.67 11.31 -2.43
C GLN A 20 27.79 9.90 -1.84
N GLU A 21 28.99 9.33 -1.80
CA GLU A 21 29.24 8.01 -1.22
C GLU A 21 28.88 7.98 0.29
N GLU A 22 29.28 9.00 1.04
CA GLU A 22 28.91 9.14 2.45
C GLU A 22 27.40 9.30 2.66
N ALA A 23 26.70 10.02 1.78
CA ALA A 23 25.24 10.14 1.84
C ALA A 23 24.55 8.78 1.61
N ILE A 24 25.03 7.99 0.64
CA ILE A 24 24.53 6.64 0.38
C ILE A 24 24.76 5.72 1.58
N LYS A 25 25.93 5.80 2.20
CA LYS A 25 26.26 5.01 3.40
C LYS A 25 25.30 5.32 4.55
N ARG A 26 25.03 6.60 4.81
CA ARG A 26 24.05 7.04 5.82
C ARG A 26 22.64 6.55 5.53
N LEU A 27 22.20 6.60 4.28
CA LEU A 27 20.90 6.07 3.87
C LEU A 27 20.81 4.55 4.08
N LYS A 28 21.87 3.81 3.73
CA LYS A 28 21.95 2.36 3.97
C LYS A 28 21.88 2.03 5.47
N GLU A 29 22.58 2.78 6.32
CA GLU A 29 22.51 2.63 7.77
C GLU A 29 21.11 2.93 8.32
N GLN A 30 20.44 3.98 7.80
CA GLN A 30 19.05 4.28 8.19
C GLN A 30 18.08 3.17 7.77
N ILE A 31 18.24 2.61 6.56
CA ILE A 31 17.45 1.46 6.09
C ILE A 31 17.70 0.24 6.96
N ALA A 32 18.97 -0.06 7.30
CA ALA A 32 19.30 -1.17 8.19
C ALA A 32 18.70 -1.00 9.59
N ARG A 33 18.65 0.22 10.14
CA ARG A 33 17.96 0.50 11.40
C ARG A 33 16.46 0.30 11.30
N LEU A 34 15.83 0.77 10.22
CA LEU A 34 14.40 0.53 10.00
C LEU A 34 14.11 -0.96 9.88
N LEU A 35 14.90 -1.69 9.08
CA LEU A 35 14.76 -3.14 8.94
C LEU A 35 15.00 -3.90 10.24
N GLY A 36 16.02 -3.54 11.03
CA GLY A 36 16.25 -4.15 12.35
C GLY A 36 15.10 -3.90 13.34
N VAL A 37 14.49 -2.71 13.30
CA VAL A 37 13.26 -2.42 14.06
C VAL A 37 12.07 -3.23 13.55
N PHE A 38 12.01 -3.54 12.24
CA PHE A 38 11.01 -4.45 11.68
C PHE A 38 11.26 -5.91 12.05
N GLU A 39 12.51 -6.39 12.09
CA GLU A 39 12.86 -7.75 12.52
C GLU A 39 12.61 -7.97 14.03
N GLU A 40 12.87 -6.97 14.87
CA GLU A 40 12.50 -7.01 16.30
C GLU A 40 10.98 -6.99 16.50
N ALA A 41 10.25 -6.19 15.71
CA ALA A 41 8.78 -6.19 15.70
C ALA A 41 8.18 -7.49 15.10
N GLU A 42 8.92 -8.22 14.26
CA GLU A 42 8.54 -9.54 13.77
C GLU A 42 8.86 -10.65 14.76
N LYS A 43 9.96 -10.56 15.55
CA LYS A 43 10.22 -11.49 16.65
C LYS A 43 9.17 -11.41 17.77
N GLU A 44 8.60 -10.23 18.02
CA GLU A 44 7.48 -10.08 18.95
C GLU A 44 6.14 -10.63 18.39
N LYS A 45 6.05 -10.84 17.06
CA LYS A 45 4.89 -11.48 16.39
C LYS A 45 5.09 -12.96 16.09
N ALA A 46 6.32 -13.45 16.03
CA ALA A 46 6.65 -14.82 15.62
C ALA A 46 6.45 -15.90 16.71
N GLU A 47 6.08 -15.53 17.95
CA GLU A 47 5.59 -16.52 18.93
C GLU A 47 4.12 -16.94 18.66
N VAL A 48 3.45 -16.29 17.71
CA VAL A 48 2.12 -16.69 17.24
C VAL A 48 2.21 -16.96 15.74
N GLN A 49 1.74 -18.14 15.33
CA GLN A 49 1.34 -18.45 13.94
C GLN A 49 2.39 -19.13 13.06
N ASP A 50 2.86 -20.28 13.52
CA ASP A 50 3.12 -21.40 12.64
C ASP A 50 1.87 -21.74 11.79
N VAL A 51 2.13 -22.19 10.56
CA VAL A 51 1.24 -22.94 9.63
C VAL A 51 0.57 -22.14 8.47
N LYS A 52 1.33 -22.10 7.36
CA LYS A 52 0.95 -22.46 5.98
C LYS A 52 -0.10 -21.61 5.25
N ALA A 53 0.38 -20.71 4.40
CA ALA A 53 -0.34 -20.29 3.19
C ALA A 53 0.66 -19.74 2.15
N ASP A 54 1.70 -20.53 1.86
CA ASP A 54 2.72 -20.16 0.90
C ASP A 54 2.13 -19.86 -0.50
N VAL A 55 2.58 -18.73 -1.04
CA VAL A 55 2.69 -18.37 -2.47
C VAL A 55 1.52 -17.65 -3.18
N LYS A 56 0.24 -17.73 -2.77
CA LYS A 56 -0.82 -16.99 -3.52
C LYS A 56 -1.04 -15.53 -3.07
N ALA A 57 -0.32 -15.07 -2.05
CA ALA A 57 -0.52 -13.77 -1.40
C ALA A 57 0.43 -12.65 -1.86
N GLU A 58 1.42 -12.91 -2.71
CA GLU A 58 2.40 -11.87 -3.09
C GLU A 58 1.83 -10.73 -3.96
N VAL A 59 0.59 -10.84 -4.46
CA VAL A 59 -0.09 -9.74 -5.19
C VAL A 59 -0.95 -8.85 -4.27
N SER A 60 -1.03 -9.10 -2.96
CA SER A 60 -1.84 -8.28 -2.04
C SER A 60 -1.08 -7.10 -1.41
N ARG A 61 0.20 -6.90 -1.73
CA ARG A 61 1.00 -5.82 -1.16
C ARG A 61 0.81 -4.52 -1.95
N VAL A 62 -0.35 -3.84 -1.82
CA VAL A 62 -0.57 -2.37 -1.63
C VAL A 62 -2.09 -2.08 -1.47
N TRP A 63 -2.85 -2.90 -0.73
CA TRP A 63 -4.25 -2.54 -0.41
C TRP A 63 -4.47 -2.61 1.09
N SER A 64 -4.99 -1.54 1.68
CA SER A 64 -5.33 -1.49 3.11
C SER A 64 -6.51 -2.40 3.46
N TRP A 65 -7.19 -2.99 2.48
CA TRP A 65 -8.30 -3.91 2.67
C TRP A 65 -8.44 -4.87 1.48
N ASN A 66 -8.90 -6.09 1.75
CA ASN A 66 -9.11 -7.12 0.75
C ASN A 66 -10.60 -7.22 0.36
N PRO A 67 -10.98 -6.87 -0.90
CA PRO A 67 -12.36 -7.00 -1.37
C PRO A 67 -12.89 -8.44 -1.33
N ASP A 68 -12.06 -9.46 -1.52
CA ASP A 68 -12.53 -10.85 -1.62
C ASP A 68 -12.95 -11.42 -0.27
N LYS A 69 -12.49 -10.81 0.82
CA LYS A 69 -12.89 -11.17 2.19
C LYS A 69 -14.20 -10.52 2.62
N ILE A 70 -14.73 -9.58 1.85
CA ILE A 70 -15.96 -8.85 2.18
C ILE A 70 -17.16 -9.64 1.62
N SER A 71 -18.22 -9.77 2.41
CA SER A 71 -19.44 -10.48 2.01
C SER A 71 -20.22 -9.64 1.00
N TRP A 72 -20.13 -9.98 -0.29
CA TRP A 72 -20.82 -9.28 -1.38
C TRP A 72 -22.13 -9.98 -1.75
N LEU A 73 -23.24 -9.28 -1.60
CA LEU A 73 -24.56 -9.71 -2.03
C LEU A 73 -24.87 -9.11 -3.40
N ARG A 74 -25.05 -9.97 -4.41
CA ARG A 74 -25.56 -9.54 -5.71
C ARG A 74 -26.96 -8.96 -5.56
N SER A 75 -27.19 -7.81 -6.16
CA SER A 75 -28.43 -7.06 -6.10
C SER A 75 -28.67 -6.39 -7.45
N GLN A 76 -29.93 -6.35 -7.87
CA GLN A 76 -30.29 -5.74 -9.15
C GLN A 76 -30.78 -4.32 -8.92
N GLY A 77 -30.15 -3.36 -9.62
CA GLY A 77 -30.51 -1.95 -9.53
C GLY A 77 -31.10 -1.43 -10.83
N VAL A 78 -31.59 -0.20 -10.76
CA VAL A 78 -32.14 0.55 -11.90
C VAL A 78 -31.12 0.71 -13.05
N LYS A 79 -29.81 0.59 -12.75
CA LYS A 79 -28.70 0.72 -13.72
C LYS A 79 -27.90 -0.58 -13.91
N GLY A 80 -28.56 -1.72 -13.71
CA GLY A 80 -28.00 -3.06 -13.89
C GLY A 80 -27.59 -3.73 -12.58
N GLU A 81 -26.99 -4.91 -12.70
CA GLU A 81 -26.50 -5.71 -11.57
C GLU A 81 -25.35 -5.00 -10.84
N PHE A 82 -25.41 -5.01 -9.53
CA PHE A 82 -24.36 -4.54 -8.65
C PHE A 82 -24.23 -5.48 -7.45
N GLU A 83 -23.10 -5.42 -6.78
CA GLU A 83 -22.90 -6.16 -5.54
C GLU A 83 -22.92 -5.16 -4.38
N ARG A 84 -23.65 -5.44 -3.31
CA ARG A 84 -23.65 -4.63 -2.09
C ARG A 84 -23.16 -5.43 -0.90
N SER A 85 -22.48 -4.77 0.02
CA SER A 85 -22.07 -5.34 1.28
C SER A 85 -22.50 -4.44 2.43
N GLU A 86 -23.00 -5.05 3.49
CA GLU A 86 -23.44 -4.42 4.74
C GLU A 86 -22.72 -5.05 5.95
N ASP A 87 -21.59 -5.71 5.70
CA ASP A 87 -20.87 -6.55 6.64
C ASP A 87 -20.04 -5.71 7.62
N ARG A 88 -20.73 -5.04 8.56
CA ARG A 88 -20.12 -4.14 9.54
C ARG A 88 -19.23 -4.85 10.56
N ASP A 89 -19.36 -6.16 10.70
CA ASP A 89 -18.56 -6.94 11.64
C ASP A 89 -17.18 -7.29 11.06
N ASN A 90 -17.05 -7.31 9.74
CA ASN A 90 -15.81 -7.63 9.07
C ASN A 90 -14.77 -6.47 9.15
N PRO A 91 -13.54 -6.73 9.62
CA PRO A 91 -12.50 -5.69 9.70
C PRO A 91 -12.14 -5.09 8.32
N GLU A 92 -12.20 -5.88 7.26
CA GLU A 92 -11.89 -5.44 5.89
C GLU A 92 -12.94 -4.44 5.38
N PHE A 93 -14.21 -4.65 5.75
CA PHE A 93 -15.30 -3.72 5.41
C PHE A 93 -15.16 -2.38 6.12
N LYS A 94 -14.72 -2.38 7.40
CA LYS A 94 -14.43 -1.15 8.14
C LYS A 94 -13.30 -0.35 7.49
N LEU A 95 -12.26 -1.03 7.00
CA LEU A 95 -11.14 -0.41 6.30
C LEU A 95 -11.57 0.16 4.95
N LEU A 96 -12.39 -0.58 4.19
CA LEU A 96 -13.03 -0.09 2.97
C LEU A 96 -13.91 1.16 3.22
N LEU A 97 -14.70 1.16 4.29
CA LEU A 97 -15.53 2.31 4.66
C LEU A 97 -14.70 3.56 4.97
N LYS A 98 -13.61 3.41 5.75
CA LYS A 98 -12.68 4.50 6.03
C LYS A 98 -12.06 5.06 4.75
N ASP A 99 -11.63 4.18 3.87
CA ASP A 99 -11.01 4.53 2.60
C ASP A 99 -12.01 5.23 1.66
N LEU A 100 -13.25 4.73 1.58
CA LEU A 100 -14.34 5.41 0.87
C LEU A 100 -14.66 6.78 1.47
N ALA A 101 -14.68 6.91 2.80
CA ALA A 101 -14.91 8.20 3.46
C ALA A 101 -13.81 9.22 3.09
N ASN A 102 -12.54 8.79 3.07
CA ASN A 102 -11.41 9.63 2.62
C ASN A 102 -11.57 10.07 1.15
N HIS A 103 -12.12 9.21 0.30
CA HIS A 103 -12.33 9.47 -1.13
C HIS A 103 -13.71 10.07 -1.47
N LYS A 104 -14.39 10.73 -0.53
CA LYS A 104 -15.71 11.37 -0.73
C LYS A 104 -16.83 10.40 -1.12
N GLY A 105 -16.76 9.17 -0.61
CA GLY A 105 -17.79 8.12 -0.74
C GLY A 105 -17.79 7.37 -2.07
N LYS A 106 -16.80 7.59 -2.94
CA LYS A 106 -16.68 6.91 -4.23
C LYS A 106 -15.22 6.60 -4.52
N LEU A 107 -14.96 5.39 -5.00
CA LEU A 107 -13.61 4.91 -5.24
C LEU A 107 -13.61 3.98 -6.45
N THR A 108 -12.62 4.10 -7.34
CA THR A 108 -12.46 3.14 -8.45
C THR A 108 -11.12 2.45 -8.27
N ARG A 109 -11.12 1.11 -8.15
CA ARG A 109 -9.91 0.30 -8.00
C ARG A 109 -10.06 -1.05 -8.67
N ASN A 110 -9.01 -1.54 -9.33
CA ASN A 110 -8.97 -2.84 -10.04
C ASN A 110 -10.12 -3.06 -11.02
N GLY A 111 -10.55 -2.01 -11.74
CA GLY A 111 -11.69 -2.10 -12.65
C GLY A 111 -13.05 -2.24 -11.96
N TYR A 112 -13.10 -2.15 -10.62
CA TYR A 112 -14.33 -2.07 -9.85
C TYR A 112 -14.56 -0.64 -9.36
N PHE A 113 -15.79 -0.18 -9.52
CA PHE A 113 -16.30 1.06 -8.98
C PHE A 113 -17.01 0.76 -7.65
N TYR A 114 -16.50 1.32 -6.57
CA TYR A 114 -17.03 1.24 -5.22
C TYR A 114 -17.70 2.55 -4.84
N TRP A 115 -18.81 2.50 -4.12
CA TRP A 115 -19.49 3.67 -3.57
C TRP A 115 -20.18 3.38 -2.26
N THR A 116 -20.30 4.37 -1.38
CA THR A 116 -21.16 4.29 -0.20
C THR A 116 -22.59 4.72 -0.54
N PHE A 117 -23.57 4.05 0.05
CA PHE A 117 -24.97 4.45 -0.03
C PHE A 117 -25.26 5.64 0.92
N LYS A 118 -26.42 6.30 0.74
CA LYS A 118 -26.84 7.44 1.58
C LYS A 118 -26.97 7.08 3.08
N ASN A 119 -27.12 5.79 3.40
CA ASN A 119 -27.13 5.31 4.78
C ASN A 119 -25.72 5.29 5.43
N GLY A 120 -24.67 5.58 4.67
CA GLY A 120 -23.28 5.65 5.13
C GLY A 120 -22.66 4.33 5.54
N ALA A 121 -23.40 3.23 5.44
CA ALA A 121 -23.03 1.96 6.05
C ALA A 121 -23.21 0.74 5.14
N THR A 122 -23.82 0.93 3.96
CA THR A 122 -23.80 -0.04 2.87
C THR A 122 -22.79 0.44 1.83
N VAL A 123 -21.96 -0.48 1.34
CA VAL A 123 -21.04 -0.23 0.22
C VAL A 123 -21.53 -1.01 -0.99
N GLY A 124 -21.62 -0.36 -2.14
CA GLY A 124 -21.82 -0.99 -3.43
C GLY A 124 -20.50 -1.13 -4.17
N ARG A 125 -20.35 -2.22 -4.94
CA ARG A 125 -19.32 -2.37 -5.96
C ARG A 125 -19.95 -2.79 -7.30
N LYS A 126 -19.38 -2.31 -8.40
CA LYS A 126 -19.75 -2.69 -9.76
C LYS A 126 -18.52 -2.77 -10.64
N LYS A 127 -18.39 -3.81 -11.45
CA LYS A 127 -17.32 -3.90 -12.45
C LYS A 127 -17.55 -2.84 -13.53
N ARG A 128 -16.57 -1.98 -13.77
CA ARG A 128 -16.51 -1.12 -14.97
C ARG A 128 -15.89 -1.95 -16.09
N GLY A 129 -16.72 -2.29 -17.07
CA GLY A 129 -16.28 -2.79 -18.38
C GLY A 129 -15.95 -1.62 -19.29
#